data_AF-W7YMZ8-F1
#
_entry.id   AF-W7YMZ8-F1
#
_cell.length_a   1.000
_cell.length_b   1.000
_cell.length_c   1.000
_cell.angle_alpha   90.00
_cell.angle_beta   90.00
_cell.angle_gamma   90.00
#
_symmetry.space_group_name_H-M   'P 1'
#
loop_
_entity.id
_entity.type
_entity.pdbx_description
1 polymer ?
#
loop_
_entity_poly.entity_id
_entity_poly.type
_entity_poly.pdbx_seq_one_letter_code
_entity_poly.pdbx_strand_id
1 'polypeptide(L)'
;MIWFGLGILPKLIVITLVCFFPVAVATLGGLKQTDPVMLNYMRMTGASRGQIFTKLELPHALPSIFSGLKIAATYSVMGAIIAEWIGASKGIGYYMMLQKAGYRTDRMFVAIMIIVGLSLLMFGLIALLEKWLVRWKPSQGK
;
A
#
# COMPACT_ATOMS: atom_id res chain seq x y z
N MET A 1 0.48 2.98 -27.27
CA MET A 1 1.76 3.51 -27.80
C MET A 1 1.74 5.01 -28.13
N ILE A 2 0.59 5.71 -28.13
CA ILE A 2 0.48 7.05 -28.75
C ILE A 2 0.64 8.24 -27.78
N TRP A 3 0.62 8.03 -26.45
CA TRP A 3 0.65 9.17 -25.50
C TRP A 3 1.83 9.25 -24.52
N PHE A 4 2.41 8.12 -24.06
CA PHE A 4 3.44 8.17 -23.00
C PHE A 4 4.69 7.29 -23.22
N GLY A 5 4.87 6.69 -24.41
CA GLY A 5 6.03 5.87 -24.75
C GLY A 5 6.20 4.60 -23.89
N LEU A 6 7.20 3.78 -24.19
CA LEU A 6 7.61 2.59 -23.40
C LEU A 6 8.50 3.02 -22.20
N GLY A 7 8.15 4.13 -21.54
CA GLY A 7 8.92 4.72 -20.45
C GLY A 7 8.55 4.17 -19.06
N ILE A 8 9.29 4.58 -18.03
CA ILE A 8 8.98 4.25 -16.62
C ILE A 8 7.68 4.94 -16.15
N LEU A 9 7.34 6.08 -16.76
CA LEU A 9 6.22 6.95 -16.40
C LEU A 9 4.84 6.27 -16.49
N PRO A 10 4.41 5.70 -17.63
CA PRO A 10 3.10 5.04 -17.71
C PRO A 10 2.96 3.86 -16.76
N LYS A 11 4.06 3.16 -16.43
CA LYS A 11 4.05 2.09 -15.43
C LYS A 11 3.70 2.64 -14.04
N LEU A 12 4.39 3.72 -13.63
CA LEU A 12 4.13 4.37 -12.34
C LEU A 12 2.71 4.90 -12.23
N ILE A 13 2.14 5.44 -13.31
CA ILE A 13 0.75 5.93 -13.31
C ILE A 13 -0.23 4.79 -13.02
N VAL A 14 -0.11 3.66 -13.72
CA VAL A 14 -0.98 2.49 -13.50
C VAL A 14 -0.82 1.94 -12.08
N ILE A 15 0.41 1.82 -11.60
CA ILE A 15 0.70 1.34 -10.23
C ILE A 15 0.07 2.29 -9.19
N THR A 16 0.25 3.60 -9.36
CA THR A 16 -0.31 4.61 -8.46
C THR A 16 -1.83 4.53 -8.44
N LEU A 17 -2.47 4.35 -9.59
CA LEU A 17 -3.92 4.25 -9.69
C LEU A 17 -4.45 3.00 -8.97
N VAL A 18 -3.77 1.86 -9.11
CA VAL A 18 -4.12 0.62 -8.41
C VAL A 18 -3.91 0.74 -6.91
N CYS A 19 -2.87 1.44 -6.47
CA CYS A 19 -2.57 1.64 -5.05
C CYS A 19 -3.49 2.69 -4.39
N PHE A 20 -3.97 3.67 -5.16
CA PHE A 20 -4.79 4.76 -4.65
C PHE A 20 -6.12 4.25 -4.06
N PHE A 21 -6.80 3.33 -4.75
CA PHE A 21 -8.08 2.77 -4.29
C PHE A 21 -8.03 2.12 -2.90
N PRO A 22 -7.17 1.12 -2.63
CA PRO A 22 -7.12 0.48 -1.32
C PRO A 22 -6.71 1.43 -0.21
N VAL A 23 -5.80 2.38 -0.47
CA VAL A 23 -5.43 3.42 0.50
C VAL A 23 -6.63 4.33 0.81
N ALA A 24 -7.34 4.80 -0.22
CA ALA A 24 -8.50 5.68 -0.06
C ALA A 24 -9.63 4.96 0.70
N VAL A 25 -9.95 3.72 0.33
CA VAL A 25 -11.00 2.91 0.99
C VAL A 25 -10.64 2.65 2.45
N ALA A 26 -9.41 2.29 2.75
CA ALA A 26 -8.97 2.05 4.12
C ALA A 26 -8.96 3.34 4.96
N THR A 27 -8.62 4.47 4.35
CA THR A 27 -8.68 5.78 5.01
C THR A 27 -10.13 6.17 5.35
N LEU A 28 -11.05 6.04 4.38
CA LEU A 28 -12.48 6.29 4.58
C LEU A 28 -13.10 5.34 5.61
N GLY A 29 -12.71 4.07 5.58
CA GLY A 29 -13.11 3.07 6.58
C GLY A 29 -12.62 3.43 7.98
N GLY A 30 -11.36 3.86 8.10
CA GLY A 30 -10.77 4.27 9.37
C GLY A 30 -11.43 5.51 9.97
N LEU A 31 -11.72 6.51 9.14
CA LEU A 31 -12.36 7.74 9.59
C LEU A 31 -13.79 7.49 10.10
N LYS A 32 -14.54 6.60 9.42
CA LYS A 32 -15.90 6.21 9.84
C LYS A 32 -15.93 5.32 11.09
N GLN A 33 -14.81 4.70 11.47
CA GLN A 33 -14.73 3.79 12.61
C GLN A 33 -14.45 4.52 13.94
N THR A 34 -14.42 5.85 13.91
CA THR A 34 -14.28 6.69 15.11
C THR A 34 -15.42 6.45 16.09
N ASP A 35 -15.09 6.20 17.36
CA ASP A 35 -16.08 5.88 18.40
C ASP A 35 -17.04 7.07 18.63
N PRO A 36 -18.37 6.89 18.40
CA PRO A 36 -19.36 7.94 18.61
C PRO A 36 -19.41 8.43 20.07
N VAL A 37 -19.01 7.60 21.03
CA VAL A 37 -18.92 7.97 22.46
C VAL A 37 -17.84 9.03 22.66
N MET A 38 -16.64 8.81 22.11
CA MET A 38 -15.51 9.75 22.21
C MET A 38 -15.80 11.06 21.44
N LEU A 39 -16.52 10.96 20.33
CA LEU A 39 -17.00 12.12 19.57
C LEU A 39 -17.99 12.98 20.39
N ASN A 40 -18.93 12.34 21.09
CA ASN A 40 -19.89 13.03 21.94
C ASN A 40 -19.22 13.68 23.15
N TYR A 41 -18.22 13.04 23.76
CA TYR A 41 -17.42 13.65 24.84
C TYR A 41 -16.68 14.92 24.39
N MET A 42 -16.06 14.90 23.19
CA MET A 42 -15.41 16.10 22.65
C MET A 42 -16.42 17.22 22.34
N ARG A 43 -17.62 16.87 21.86
CA ARG A 43 -18.69 17.86 21.63
C ARG A 43 -19.20 18.48 22.92
N MET A 44 -19.34 17.69 23.99
CA MET A 44 -19.76 18.19 25.31
C MET A 44 -18.71 19.12 25.95
N THR A 45 -17.43 18.89 25.67
CA THR A 45 -16.33 19.73 26.16
C THR A 45 -16.08 20.98 25.31
N GLY A 46 -16.90 21.23 24.29
CA GLY A 46 -16.79 22.43 23.44
C GLY A 46 -15.67 22.38 22.41
N ALA A 47 -15.15 21.19 22.07
CA ALA A 47 -14.08 21.06 21.09
C ALA A 47 -14.52 21.53 19.69
N SER A 48 -13.65 22.27 19.01
CA SER A 48 -13.92 22.70 17.63
C SER A 48 -13.84 21.54 16.64
N ARG A 49 -14.47 21.66 15.46
CA ARG A 49 -14.42 20.63 14.41
C ARG A 49 -12.99 20.28 13.99
N GLY A 50 -12.06 21.23 14.01
CA GLY A 50 -10.66 20.99 13.71
C GLY A 50 -9.94 20.18 14.80
N GLN A 51 -10.26 20.43 16.08
CA GLN A 51 -9.70 19.64 17.17
C GLN A 51 -10.20 18.20 17.15
N ILE A 52 -11.48 17.99 16.84
CA ILE A 52 -12.06 16.64 16.68
C ILE A 52 -11.33 15.90 15.55
N PHE A 53 -11.15 16.54 14.39
CA PHE A 53 -10.47 15.91 13.26
C PHE A 53 -9.02 15.53 13.60
N THR A 54 -8.22 16.46 14.13
CA THR A 54 -6.79 16.22 14.36
C THR A 54 -6.50 15.36 15.60
N LYS A 55 -7.29 15.46 16.67
CA LYS A 55 -7.05 14.74 17.93
C LYS A 55 -7.84 13.46 18.09
N LEU A 56 -8.93 13.26 17.35
CA LEU A 56 -9.75 12.06 17.45
C LEU A 56 -9.73 11.25 16.15
N GLU A 57 -10.21 11.82 15.05
CA GLU A 57 -10.41 11.07 13.81
C GLU A 57 -9.08 10.66 13.17
N LEU A 58 -8.08 11.56 13.15
CA LEU A 58 -6.76 11.28 12.58
C LEU A 58 -6.00 10.14 13.30
N PRO A 59 -5.85 10.15 14.65
CA PRO A 59 -5.17 9.05 15.35
C PRO A 59 -5.96 7.74 15.33
N HIS A 60 -7.30 7.77 15.31
CA HIS A 60 -8.10 6.55 15.16
C HIS A 60 -8.05 5.98 13.74
N ALA A 61 -7.94 6.82 12.71
CA ALA A 61 -7.86 6.38 11.32
C ALA A 61 -6.46 5.90 10.92
N LEU A 62 -5.38 6.42 11.54
CA LEU A 62 -3.98 6.00 11.31
C LEU A 62 -3.78 4.48 11.15
N PRO A 63 -4.20 3.61 12.10
CA PRO A 63 -4.06 2.16 11.94
C PRO A 63 -4.75 1.61 10.68
N SER A 64 -5.95 2.13 10.35
CA SER A 64 -6.66 1.73 9.13
C SER A 64 -5.94 2.20 7.87
N ILE A 65 -5.39 3.42 7.87
CA ILE A 65 -4.56 3.95 6.77
C ILE A 65 -3.34 3.06 6.54
N PHE A 66 -2.64 2.65 7.60
CA PHE A 66 -1.51 1.73 7.51
C PHE A 66 -1.93 0.33 7.02
N SER A 67 -3.10 -0.16 7.40
CA SER A 67 -3.67 -1.39 6.85
C SER A 67 -3.88 -1.29 5.33
N GLY A 68 -4.47 -0.19 4.86
CA GLY A 68 -4.62 0.10 3.43
C GLY A 68 -3.28 0.23 2.71
N LEU A 69 -2.30 0.85 3.35
CA LEU A 69 -0.94 1.01 2.80
C LEU A 69 -0.22 -0.34 2.65
N LYS A 70 -0.38 -1.27 3.60
CA LYS A 70 0.15 -2.63 3.51
C LYS A 70 -0.44 -3.38 2.31
N ILE A 71 -1.76 -3.28 2.12
CA ILE A 71 -2.43 -3.88 0.96
C ILE A 71 -1.88 -3.25 -0.32
N ALA A 72 -1.90 -1.92 -0.41
CA ALA A 72 -1.43 -1.17 -1.57
C ALA A 72 0.02 -1.51 -1.95
N ALA A 73 0.90 -1.74 -1.00
CA ALA A 73 2.28 -2.11 -1.27
C ALA A 73 2.44 -3.49 -1.92
N THR A 74 1.70 -4.49 -1.43
CA THR A 74 1.68 -5.82 -2.07
C THR A 74 1.13 -5.72 -3.50
N TYR A 75 0.05 -4.94 -3.68
CA TYR A 75 -0.51 -4.68 -5.01
C TYR A 75 0.43 -3.87 -5.91
N SER A 76 1.25 -2.97 -5.35
CA SER A 76 2.24 -2.18 -6.09
C SER A 76 3.29 -3.07 -6.72
N VAL A 77 3.79 -4.07 -5.98
CA VAL A 77 4.78 -5.03 -6.50
C VAL A 77 4.15 -5.86 -7.62
N MET A 78 2.93 -6.36 -7.43
CA MET A 78 2.22 -7.12 -8.46
C MET A 78 1.93 -6.26 -9.70
N GLY A 79 1.49 -5.02 -9.51
CA GLY A 79 1.25 -4.05 -10.58
C GLY A 79 2.53 -3.69 -11.34
N ALA A 80 3.67 -3.57 -10.65
CA ALA A 80 4.96 -3.32 -11.27
C ALA A 80 5.38 -4.48 -12.18
N ILE A 81 5.19 -5.74 -11.75
CA ILE A 81 5.52 -6.92 -12.57
C ILE A 81 4.65 -6.98 -13.83
N ILE A 82 3.35 -6.74 -13.68
CA ILE A 82 2.40 -6.73 -14.82
C ILE A 82 2.74 -5.59 -15.79
N ALA A 83 3.03 -4.40 -15.26
CA ALA A 83 3.45 -3.26 -16.06
C ALA A 83 4.80 -3.49 -16.77
N GLU A 84 5.70 -4.27 -16.16
CA GLU A 84 6.95 -4.68 -16.79
C GLU A 84 6.74 -5.69 -17.93
N TRP A 85 5.76 -6.60 -17.82
CA TRP A 85 5.44 -7.58 -18.87
C TRP A 85 4.90 -6.96 -20.16
N ILE A 86 4.08 -5.90 -20.05
CA ILE A 86 3.34 -5.36 -21.20
C ILE A 86 4.23 -4.54 -22.14
N GLY A 87 5.37 -4.01 -21.66
CA GLY A 87 6.18 -3.11 -22.50
C GLY A 87 7.47 -2.60 -21.87
N ALA A 88 8.09 -3.32 -20.94
CA ALA A 88 9.42 -2.94 -20.50
C ALA A 88 10.50 -3.59 -21.38
N SER A 89 11.55 -2.84 -21.70
CA SER A 89 12.78 -3.39 -22.30
C SER A 89 13.83 -3.75 -21.24
N LYS A 90 13.58 -3.42 -19.97
CA LYS A 90 14.44 -3.64 -18.79
C LYS A 90 13.55 -3.82 -17.55
N GLY A 91 13.90 -4.75 -16.67
CA GLY A 91 13.13 -5.07 -15.46
C GLY A 91 13.19 -6.55 -15.09
N ILE A 92 12.86 -6.89 -13.85
CA ILE A 92 12.87 -8.27 -13.36
C ILE A 92 11.71 -9.05 -14.02
N GLY A 93 10.56 -8.42 -14.22
CA GLY A 93 9.43 -8.99 -14.97
C GLY A 93 9.75 -9.24 -16.44
N TYR A 94 10.49 -8.33 -17.08
CA TYR A 94 10.98 -8.53 -18.46
C TYR A 94 12.01 -9.66 -18.56
N TYR A 95 12.95 -9.73 -17.61
CA TYR A 95 13.95 -10.82 -17.56
C TYR A 95 13.27 -12.19 -17.44
N MET A 96 12.22 -12.29 -16.62
CA MET A 96 11.43 -13.51 -16.47
C MET A 96 10.72 -13.89 -17.77
N MET A 97 10.16 -12.92 -18.51
CA MET A 97 9.55 -13.16 -19.82
C MET A 97 10.56 -13.66 -20.86
N LEU A 98 11.79 -13.12 -20.84
CA LEU A 98 12.86 -13.53 -21.74
C LEU A 98 13.38 -14.95 -21.43
N GLN A 99 13.52 -15.31 -20.16
CA GLN A 99 13.92 -16.66 -19.75
C GLN A 99 12.81 -17.70 -19.98
N LYS A 100 11.53 -17.30 -19.89
CA LYS A 100 10.38 -18.14 -20.26
C LYS A 100 10.47 -18.61 -21.71
N ALA A 101 10.90 -17.73 -22.62
CA ALA A 101 11.08 -18.08 -24.03
C ALA A 101 12.25 -19.05 -24.27
N GLY A 102 13.23 -19.11 -23.37
CA GLY A 102 14.40 -19.99 -23.47
C GLY A 102 14.27 -21.35 -22.79
N TYR A 103 13.10 -21.71 -22.23
CA TYR A 103 12.85 -22.94 -21.44
C TYR A 103 13.83 -23.18 -20.27
N ARG A 104 14.54 -22.14 -19.81
CA ARG A 104 15.49 -22.20 -18.68
C ARG A 104 14.75 -21.93 -17.38
N THR A 105 13.99 -22.92 -16.92
CA THR A 105 13.14 -22.83 -15.73
C THR A 105 13.95 -22.51 -14.46
N ASP A 106 15.21 -22.95 -14.39
CA ASP A 106 16.11 -22.72 -13.25
C ASP A 106 16.28 -21.22 -12.94
N ARG A 107 16.44 -20.39 -13.99
CA ARG A 107 16.59 -18.94 -13.85
C ARG A 107 15.28 -18.23 -13.53
N MET A 108 14.15 -18.80 -13.91
CA MET A 108 12.84 -18.26 -13.53
C MET A 108 12.60 -18.44 -12.03
N PHE A 109 12.97 -19.59 -11.46
CA PHE A 109 12.85 -19.81 -10.01
C PHE A 109 13.68 -18.81 -9.20
N VAL A 110 14.90 -18.49 -9.64
CA VAL A 110 15.73 -17.45 -9.01
C VAL A 110 15.06 -16.08 -9.08
N ALA A 111 14.53 -15.71 -10.24
CA ALA A 111 13.83 -14.43 -10.41
C ALA A 111 12.57 -14.33 -9.51
N ILE A 112 11.79 -15.41 -9.41
CA ILE A 112 10.62 -15.48 -8.53
C ILE A 112 11.05 -15.32 -7.06
N MET A 113 12.11 -16.00 -6.62
CA MET A 113 12.63 -15.84 -5.26
C MET A 113 13.01 -14.40 -4.93
N ILE A 114 13.68 -13.71 -5.87
CA ILE A 114 14.06 -12.30 -5.71
C ILE A 114 12.81 -11.41 -5.58
N ILE A 115 11.79 -11.63 -6.43
CA ILE A 115 10.53 -10.88 -6.39
C ILE A 115 9.80 -11.10 -5.06
N VAL A 116 9.70 -12.35 -4.62
CA VAL A 116 9.06 -12.70 -3.34
C VAL A 116 9.81 -12.05 -2.18
N GLY A 117 11.14 -12.09 -2.20
CA GLY A 117 11.98 -11.41 -1.21
C GLY A 117 11.76 -9.90 -1.19
N LEU A 118 11.73 -9.25 -2.36
CA LEU A 118 11.49 -7.81 -2.48
C LEU A 118 10.07 -7.44 -1.97
N SER A 119 9.07 -8.24 -2.31
CA SER A 119 7.69 -8.05 -1.85
C SER A 119 7.58 -8.16 -0.33
N LEU A 120 8.17 -9.20 0.26
CA LEU A 120 8.25 -9.39 1.70
C LEU A 120 9.01 -8.25 2.39
N LEU A 121 10.09 -7.75 1.78
CA LEU A 121 10.87 -6.65 2.33
C LEU A 121 10.09 -5.33 2.32
N MET A 122 9.36 -5.04 1.23
CA MET A 122 8.47 -3.87 1.13
C MET A 122 7.33 -3.95 2.15
N PHE A 123 6.67 -5.12 2.24
CA PHE A 123 5.62 -5.36 3.21
C PHE A 123 6.15 -5.23 4.65
N GLY A 124 7.32 -5.81 4.92
CA GLY A 124 8.00 -5.77 6.22
C GLY A 124 8.37 -4.35 6.63
N LEU A 125 8.89 -3.52 5.71
CA LEU A 125 9.15 -2.09 5.94
C LEU A 125 7.89 -1.34 6.37
N ILE A 126 6.76 -1.58 5.70
CA ILE A 126 5.51 -0.89 6.00
C ILE A 126 4.91 -1.40 7.31
N ALA A 127 4.99 -2.71 7.58
CA ALA A 127 4.57 -3.27 8.86
C ALA A 127 5.45 -2.78 10.02
N LEU A 128 6.75 -2.58 9.79
CA LEU A 128 7.65 -2.00 10.80
C LEU A 128 7.31 -0.53 11.07
N LEU A 129 7.03 0.25 10.01
CA LEU A 129 6.58 1.63 10.11
C LEU A 129 5.25 1.73 10.85
N GLU A 130 4.29 0.86 10.55
CA GLU A 130 3.04 0.75 11.30
C GLU A 130 3.31 0.44 12.77
N LYS A 131 4.16 -0.55 13.08
CA LYS A 131 4.47 -0.90 14.48
C LYS A 131 5.17 0.25 15.23
N TRP A 132 5.95 1.07 14.53
CA TRP A 132 6.58 2.28 15.09
C TRP A 132 5.59 3.42 15.31
N LEU A 133 4.73 3.73 14.34
CA LEU A 133 3.78 4.85 14.41
C LEU A 133 2.50 4.52 15.20
N VAL A 134 2.01 3.29 15.12
CA VAL A 134 0.77 2.80 15.77
C VAL A 134 1.07 2.19 17.16
N ARG A 135 2.29 2.38 17.68
CA ARG A 135 2.70 1.90 19.02
C ARG A 135 1.85 2.48 20.17
N TRP A 136 1.01 3.47 19.89
CA TRP A 136 -0.02 4.05 20.76
C TRP A 136 -1.35 3.28 20.74
N LYS A 137 -1.31 1.96 20.82
CA LYS A 137 -2.52 1.17 21.12
C LYS A 137 -2.61 1.03 22.64
N PRO A 138 -3.48 1.76 23.36
CA PRO A 138 -4.00 1.19 24.58
C PRO A 138 -4.82 -0.04 24.16
N SER A 139 -4.55 -1.15 24.85
CA SER A 139 -5.33 -2.38 24.78
C SER A 139 -6.82 -2.09 24.58
N GLN A 140 -7.37 -2.44 23.41
CA GLN A 140 -8.81 -2.73 23.36
C GLN A 140 -8.99 -4.01 24.17
N GLY A 141 -9.35 -3.82 25.44
CA GLY A 141 -9.81 -4.88 26.30
C GLY A 141 -11.20 -5.32 25.87
N LYS A 142 -11.28 -6.61 25.55
CA LYS A 142 -12.45 -7.50 25.51
C LYS A 142 -13.73 -7.00 24.83
#